data_AF-A0A5K7YKD9-F1
#
_entry.id   AF-A0A5K7YKD9-F1
#
_cell.length_a   1.000
_cell.length_b   1.000
_cell.length_c   1.000
_cell.angle_alpha   90.00
_cell.angle_beta   90.00
_cell.angle_gamma   90.00
#
_symmetry.space_group_name_H-M   'P 1'
#
loop_
_entity.id
_entity.type
_entity.pdbx_description
1 polymer ?
#
loop_
_entity_poly.entity_id
_entity_poly.type
_entity_poly.pdbx_seq_one_letter_code
_entity_poly.pdbx_strand_id
1 'polypeptide(L)'
;MQNWIFVSAMALLLTPIYIWSFKSLPRERWQIICAVPVRKMADGSWQGLNLTFYGLFNAMALCAAVTLVLILTGAAGVDLRVFAAIIVVLLGFCLPASSLVARWVEKKPHTFSVGAASFLGIVIGPWLVLLMEMASTRLLGITFETMAVMSALMVGYSMGEGIGRLACISFGCCYGRPMDRMPPVVQRYFSWATLTYSGNTKKIAYAHHLDGKKIFAIPAVTAVLYTAGALAGTLLVLEGKYAPAYFLCLLVTQGWRFLSEFLRADFRGDRRISVYQIMSLLTIPYALLILLLFPSTGTGADIRAGLHAFWNPAVILFLQVLWIIMFLRTGRSDVTGSALSFHVHRDRI
;
A
#
# COMPACT_ATOMS: atom_id res chain seq x y z
N MET A 1 -1.17 18.80 22.19
CA MET A 1 -0.01 17.95 22.58
C MET A 1 -0.20 16.48 22.21
N GLN A 2 -1.36 15.87 22.47
CA GLN A 2 -1.60 14.43 22.20
C GLN A 2 -1.46 14.05 20.72
N ASN A 3 -1.97 14.88 19.81
CA ASN A 3 -1.87 14.64 18.36
C ASN A 3 -0.41 14.54 17.88
N TRP A 4 0.45 15.44 18.36
CA TRP A 4 1.88 15.43 18.05
C TRP A 4 2.57 14.18 18.61
N ILE A 5 2.26 13.80 19.85
CA ILE A 5 2.82 12.58 20.46
C ILE A 5 2.46 11.34 19.62
N PHE A 6 1.20 11.22 19.19
CA PHE A 6 0.76 10.10 18.37
C PHE A 6 1.53 10.01 17.05
N VAL A 7 1.63 11.12 16.31
CA VAL A 7 2.32 11.15 15.01
C VAL A 7 3.83 10.98 15.15
N SER A 8 4.45 11.58 16.17
CA SER A 8 5.87 11.37 16.48
C SER A 8 6.16 9.93 16.87
N ALA A 9 5.28 9.27 17.63
CA ALA A 9 5.42 7.86 17.97
C ALA A 9 5.34 6.96 16.73
N MET A 10 4.40 7.23 15.82
CA MET A 10 4.33 6.52 14.53
C MET A 10 5.61 6.71 13.70
N ALA A 11 6.12 7.93 13.60
CA ALA A 11 7.35 8.23 12.88
C ALA A 11 8.56 7.49 13.50
N LEU A 12 8.66 7.50 14.84
CA LEU A 12 9.71 6.82 15.60
C LEU A 12 9.66 5.31 15.40
N LEU A 13 8.47 4.72 15.28
CA LEU A 13 8.28 3.29 15.03
C LEU A 13 8.62 2.91 13.58
N LEU A 14 8.21 3.70 12.59
CA LEU A 14 8.39 3.38 11.17
C LEU A 14 9.83 3.61 10.69
N THR A 15 10.53 4.60 11.23
CA THR A 15 11.90 4.95 10.84
C THR A 15 12.89 3.77 10.94
N PRO A 16 13.05 3.07 12.08
CA PRO A 16 13.98 1.95 12.18
C PRO A 16 13.57 0.79 11.26
N ILE A 17 12.26 0.55 11.08
CA ILE A 17 11.74 -0.45 10.15
C ILE A 17 12.18 -0.12 8.72
N TYR A 18 12.06 1.12 8.29
CA TYR A 18 12.46 1.55 6.95
C TYR A 18 13.97 1.47 6.75
N ILE A 19 14.77 1.92 7.73
CA ILE A 19 16.23 1.82 7.69
C ILE A 19 16.66 0.36 7.53
N TRP A 20 16.08 -0.54 8.32
CA TRP A 20 16.36 -1.97 8.23
C TRP A 20 15.89 -2.53 6.88
N SER A 21 14.68 -2.16 6.44
CA SER A 21 14.06 -2.70 5.24
C SER A 21 14.85 -2.34 3.99
N PHE A 22 15.29 -1.09 3.86
CA PHE A 22 16.04 -0.62 2.71
C PHE A 22 17.43 -1.26 2.61
N LYS A 23 18.04 -1.65 3.74
CA LYS A 23 19.32 -2.34 3.79
C LYS A 23 19.19 -3.86 3.58
N SER A 24 18.13 -4.46 4.12
CA SER A 24 18.00 -5.92 4.21
C SER A 24 17.18 -6.52 3.07
N LEU A 25 16.00 -5.97 2.78
CA LEU A 25 15.05 -6.57 1.82
C LEU A 25 15.56 -6.75 0.38
N PRO A 26 16.50 -5.94 -0.14
CA PRO A 26 17.08 -6.19 -1.47
C PRO A 26 17.87 -7.50 -1.57
N ARG A 27 18.25 -8.14 -0.45
CA ARG A 27 18.99 -9.41 -0.42
C ARG A 27 18.09 -10.60 -0.71
N GLU A 28 18.67 -11.67 -1.26
CA GLU A 28 17.99 -12.89 -1.70
C GLU A 28 17.12 -13.54 -0.61
N ARG A 29 17.65 -13.68 0.61
CA ARG A 29 16.98 -14.32 1.75
C ARG A 29 15.63 -13.70 2.15
N TRP A 30 15.33 -12.49 1.68
CA TRP A 30 14.09 -11.77 2.00
C TRP A 30 13.05 -11.86 0.89
N GLN A 31 13.15 -12.85 0.00
CA GLN A 31 12.13 -13.08 -1.02
C GLN A 31 11.09 -14.13 -0.59
N ILE A 32 11.56 -15.28 -0.09
CA ILE A 32 10.73 -16.42 0.32
C ILE A 32 10.76 -16.53 1.84
N ILE A 33 9.59 -16.58 2.47
CA ILE A 33 9.43 -16.79 3.91
C ILE A 33 9.54 -18.28 4.23
N CYS A 34 8.76 -19.09 3.51
CA CYS A 34 8.74 -20.54 3.68
C CYS A 34 8.21 -21.22 2.41
N ALA A 35 8.44 -22.52 2.31
CA ALA A 35 7.94 -23.38 1.26
C ALA A 35 7.09 -24.50 1.88
N VAL A 36 5.88 -24.69 1.35
CA VAL A 36 4.94 -25.73 1.82
C VAL A 36 4.92 -26.87 0.81
N PRO A 37 5.21 -28.13 1.19
CA PRO A 37 5.13 -29.26 0.28
C PRO A 37 3.67 -29.49 -0.15
N VAL A 38 3.41 -29.54 -1.46
CA VAL A 38 2.06 -29.71 -2.03
C VAL A 38 1.89 -31.06 -2.70
N ARG A 39 2.88 -31.49 -3.49
CA ARG A 39 2.79 -32.71 -4.29
C ARG A 39 4.11 -33.45 -4.30
N LYS A 40 4.07 -34.76 -4.07
CA LYS A 40 5.25 -35.63 -4.23
C LYS A 40 5.50 -35.91 -5.72
N MET A 41 6.75 -35.77 -6.14
CA MET A 41 7.23 -35.94 -7.50
C MET A 41 7.73 -37.37 -7.72
N ALA A 42 7.90 -37.76 -8.99
CA ALA A 42 8.32 -39.11 -9.38
C ALA A 42 9.74 -39.46 -8.90
N ASP A 43 10.60 -38.46 -8.75
CA ASP A 43 11.97 -38.58 -8.22
C ASP A 43 12.02 -38.66 -6.68
N GLY A 44 10.86 -38.69 -6.01
CA GLY A 44 10.75 -38.73 -4.55
C GLY A 44 10.85 -37.37 -3.86
N SER A 45 11.17 -36.30 -4.59
CA SER A 45 11.14 -34.92 -4.08
C SER A 45 9.70 -34.40 -3.91
N TRP A 46 9.52 -33.28 -3.23
CA TRP A 46 8.24 -32.59 -3.08
C TRP A 46 8.26 -31.26 -3.82
N GLN A 47 7.22 -31.01 -4.61
CA GLN A 47 6.93 -29.68 -5.15
C GLN A 47 6.49 -28.77 -4.00
N GLY A 48 7.25 -27.69 -3.79
CA GLY A 48 6.97 -26.68 -2.78
C GLY A 48 6.21 -25.47 -3.35
N LEU A 49 5.18 -25.03 -2.62
CA LEU A 49 4.53 -23.74 -2.80
C LEU A 49 5.26 -22.70 -1.95
N ASN A 50 5.80 -21.67 -2.59
CA ASN A 50 6.53 -20.62 -1.90
C ASN A 50 5.57 -19.54 -1.36
N LEU A 51 5.68 -19.24 -0.06
CA LEU A 51 5.09 -18.07 0.57
C LEU A 51 6.14 -16.96 0.66
N THR A 52 5.76 -15.74 0.28
CA THR A 52 6.71 -14.64 0.03
C THR A 52 6.57 -13.48 1.00
N PHE A 53 7.69 -12.78 1.22
CA PHE A 53 7.69 -11.51 1.96
C PHE A 53 6.88 -10.44 1.25
N TYR A 54 6.71 -10.53 -0.07
CA TYR A 54 5.82 -9.65 -0.83
C TYR A 54 4.39 -9.65 -0.27
N GLY A 55 3.78 -10.83 -0.11
CA GLY A 55 2.43 -10.90 0.45
C GLY A 55 2.37 -10.51 1.91
N LEU A 56 3.40 -10.81 2.70
CA LEU A 56 3.48 -10.41 4.11
C LEU A 56 3.42 -8.89 4.25
N PHE A 57 4.27 -8.16 3.52
CA PHE A 57 4.31 -6.70 3.56
C PHE A 57 3.02 -6.08 2.99
N ASN A 58 2.40 -6.68 1.97
CA ASN A 58 1.10 -6.21 1.49
C ASN A 58 -0.02 -6.39 2.52
N ALA A 59 -0.05 -7.52 3.22
CA ALA A 59 -1.02 -7.77 4.28
C ALA A 59 -0.83 -6.81 5.46
N MET A 60 0.42 -6.58 5.89
CA MET A 60 0.75 -5.60 6.92
C MET A 60 0.42 -4.17 6.49
N ALA A 61 0.68 -3.81 5.23
CA ALA A 61 0.35 -2.50 4.66
C ALA A 61 -1.16 -2.23 4.68
N LEU A 62 -1.98 -3.21 4.26
CA LEU A 62 -3.43 -3.11 4.33
C LEU A 62 -3.91 -2.95 5.77
N CYS A 63 -3.39 -3.75 6.70
CA CYS A 63 -3.78 -3.66 8.10
C CYS A 63 -3.39 -2.32 8.72
N ALA A 64 -2.19 -1.81 8.45
CA ALA A 64 -1.74 -0.51 8.91
C ALA A 64 -2.61 0.63 8.34
N ALA A 65 -2.97 0.55 7.05
CA ALA A 65 -3.88 1.51 6.42
C ALA A 65 -5.26 1.50 7.10
N VAL A 66 -5.91 0.33 7.20
CA VAL A 66 -7.25 0.18 7.78
C VAL A 66 -7.25 0.58 9.26
N THR A 67 -6.19 0.25 10.00
CA THR A 67 -6.02 0.68 11.40
C THR A 67 -5.94 2.20 11.52
N LEU A 68 -5.17 2.87 10.64
CA LEU A 68 -5.07 4.32 10.65
C LEU A 68 -6.40 4.98 10.26
N VAL A 69 -7.12 4.44 9.27
CA VAL A 69 -8.47 4.91 8.92
C VAL A 69 -9.41 4.76 10.12
N LEU A 70 -9.40 3.61 10.80
CA LEU A 70 -10.21 3.38 11.98
C LEU A 70 -9.93 4.43 13.06
N ILE A 71 -8.65 4.62 13.40
CA ILE A 71 -8.26 5.57 14.46
C ILE A 71 -8.70 6.98 14.08
N LEU A 72 -8.50 7.41 12.85
CA LEU A 72 -8.87 8.76 12.39
C LEU A 72 -10.38 8.97 12.30
N THR A 73 -11.13 7.99 11.79
CA THR A 73 -12.59 8.07 11.70
C THR A 73 -13.25 7.96 13.08
N GLY A 74 -12.75 7.07 13.95
CA GLY A 74 -13.18 7.00 15.35
C GLY A 74 -12.86 8.28 16.13
N ALA A 75 -11.72 8.92 15.85
CA ALA A 75 -11.38 10.22 16.42
C ALA A 75 -12.32 11.35 15.93
N ALA A 76 -12.84 11.23 14.71
CA ALA A 76 -13.88 12.11 14.16
C ALA A 76 -15.31 11.72 14.58
N GLY A 77 -15.47 10.75 15.49
CA GLY A 77 -16.78 10.34 16.04
C GLY A 77 -17.57 9.36 15.16
N VAL A 78 -16.95 8.74 14.15
CA VAL A 78 -17.63 7.76 13.28
C VAL A 78 -17.84 6.45 14.04
N ASP A 79 -19.07 5.93 13.99
CA ASP A 79 -19.41 4.65 14.60
C ASP A 79 -18.68 3.46 13.95
N LEU A 80 -18.29 2.48 14.77
CA LEU A 80 -17.51 1.33 14.34
C LEU A 80 -18.23 0.47 13.28
N ARG A 81 -19.57 0.35 13.35
CA ARG A 81 -20.36 -0.43 12.39
C ARG A 81 -20.35 0.23 11.02
N VAL A 82 -20.47 1.55 11.00
CA VAL A 82 -20.39 2.38 9.79
C VAL A 82 -19.01 2.27 9.16
N PHE A 83 -17.95 2.40 9.97
CA PHE A 83 -16.57 2.18 9.53
C PHE A 83 -16.40 0.79 8.89
N ALA A 84 -16.82 -0.28 9.58
CA ALA A 84 -16.67 -1.64 9.08
C ALA A 84 -17.41 -1.84 7.76
N ALA A 85 -18.64 -1.31 7.63
CA ALA A 85 -19.41 -1.35 6.40
C ALA A 85 -18.70 -0.62 5.25
N ILE A 86 -18.17 0.59 5.50
CA ILE A 86 -17.43 1.36 4.49
C ILE A 86 -16.19 0.59 4.01
N ILE A 87 -15.40 0.01 4.92
CA ILE A 87 -14.20 -0.75 4.55
C ILE A 87 -14.58 -2.01 3.75
N VAL A 88 -15.59 -2.77 4.18
CA VAL A 88 -16.03 -3.98 3.48
C VAL A 88 -16.54 -3.65 2.08
N VAL A 89 -17.39 -2.63 1.94
CA VAL A 89 -17.93 -2.21 0.63
C VAL A 89 -16.81 -1.68 -0.28
N LEU A 90 -15.92 -0.85 0.25
CA LEU A 90 -14.83 -0.26 -0.53
C LEU A 90 -13.84 -1.32 -1.00
N LEU A 91 -13.41 -2.24 -0.13
CA LEU A 91 -12.52 -3.35 -0.52
C LEU A 91 -13.24 -4.33 -1.45
N GLY A 92 -14.50 -4.63 -1.16
CA GLY A 92 -15.36 -5.49 -1.97
C GLY A 92 -15.56 -4.96 -3.39
N PHE A 93 -15.55 -3.64 -3.58
CA PHE A 93 -15.63 -3.03 -4.92
C PHE A 93 -14.24 -2.86 -5.56
N CYS A 94 -13.27 -2.29 -4.84
CA CYS A 94 -11.96 -1.92 -5.41
C CYS A 94 -11.12 -3.13 -5.80
N LEU A 95 -11.16 -4.23 -5.03
CA LEU A 95 -10.34 -5.41 -5.31
C LEU A 95 -10.76 -6.16 -6.60
N PRO A 96 -12.04 -6.45 -6.86
CA PRO A 96 -12.44 -7.05 -8.13
C PRO A 96 -12.35 -6.06 -9.29
N ALA A 97 -12.81 -4.82 -9.12
CA ALA A 97 -12.84 -3.85 -10.20
C ALA A 97 -11.43 -3.43 -10.66
N SER A 98 -10.44 -3.37 -9.76
CA SER A 98 -9.05 -3.13 -10.15
C SER A 98 -8.46 -4.23 -11.03
N SER A 99 -8.85 -5.49 -10.83
CA SER A 99 -8.44 -6.60 -11.70
C SER A 99 -9.07 -6.49 -13.09
N LEU A 100 -10.27 -5.91 -13.20
CA LEU A 100 -10.95 -5.71 -14.47
C LEU A 100 -10.28 -4.59 -15.27
N VAL A 101 -10.01 -3.46 -14.61
CA VAL A 101 -9.28 -2.33 -15.21
C VAL A 101 -7.86 -2.74 -15.59
N ALA A 102 -7.16 -3.51 -14.74
CA ALA A 102 -5.83 -4.02 -15.06
C ALA A 102 -5.84 -4.97 -16.27
N ARG A 103 -6.84 -5.84 -16.39
CA ARG A 103 -7.05 -6.68 -17.58
C ARG A 103 -7.30 -5.84 -18.83
N TRP A 104 -8.09 -4.78 -18.72
CA TRP A 104 -8.38 -3.89 -19.83
C TRP A 104 -7.13 -3.11 -20.31
N VAL A 105 -6.33 -2.60 -19.37
CA VAL A 105 -5.13 -1.80 -19.68
C VAL A 105 -3.96 -2.69 -20.13
N GLU A 106 -3.69 -3.79 -19.41
CA GLU A 106 -2.49 -4.61 -19.63
C GLU A 106 -2.74 -5.80 -20.56
N LYS A 107 -3.99 -6.08 -20.93
CA LYS A 107 -4.41 -7.18 -21.82
C LYS A 107 -3.88 -8.58 -21.43
N LYS A 108 -3.48 -8.76 -20.18
CA LYS A 108 -2.96 -10.02 -19.64
C LYS A 108 -3.99 -10.65 -18.69
N PRO A 109 -4.25 -11.96 -18.79
CA PRO A 109 -5.10 -12.65 -17.83
C PRO A 109 -4.41 -12.66 -16.46
N HIS A 110 -5.20 -12.47 -15.39
CA HIS A 110 -4.74 -12.46 -14.00
C HIS A 110 -3.80 -11.30 -13.58
N THR A 111 -3.94 -10.11 -14.17
CA THR A 111 -3.22 -8.92 -13.68
C THR A 111 -3.99 -8.18 -12.60
N PHE A 112 -3.29 -7.88 -11.50
CA PHE A 112 -3.72 -6.94 -10.49
C PHE A 112 -2.88 -5.66 -10.62
N SER A 113 -3.55 -4.50 -10.68
CA SER A 113 -2.88 -3.21 -10.73
C SER A 113 -3.29 -2.37 -9.54
N VAL A 114 -2.33 -2.13 -8.66
CA VAL A 114 -2.43 -1.19 -7.55
C VAL A 114 -2.80 0.22 -8.05
N GLY A 115 -2.35 0.59 -9.26
CA GLY A 115 -2.71 1.88 -9.87
C GLY A 115 -4.16 1.99 -10.28
N ALA A 116 -4.69 0.93 -10.88
CA ALA A 116 -6.10 0.85 -11.21
C ALA A 116 -6.97 0.89 -9.93
N ALA A 117 -6.58 0.14 -8.90
CA ALA A 117 -7.27 0.15 -7.60
C ALA A 117 -7.30 1.55 -6.97
N SER A 118 -6.15 2.25 -6.95
CA SER A 118 -6.06 3.59 -6.39
C SER A 118 -6.88 4.62 -7.14
N PHE A 119 -6.88 4.56 -8.48
CA PHE A 119 -7.67 5.49 -9.30
C PHE A 119 -9.16 5.29 -9.04
N LEU A 120 -9.60 4.03 -9.05
CA LEU A 120 -10.99 3.69 -8.82
C LEU A 120 -11.43 4.09 -7.41
N GLY A 121 -10.61 3.85 -6.40
CA GLY A 121 -10.86 4.26 -5.02
C GLY A 121 -10.98 5.78 -4.88
N ILE A 122 -10.15 6.57 -5.57
CA ILE A 122 -10.22 8.03 -5.54
C ILE A 122 -11.48 8.54 -6.24
N VAL A 123 -11.85 7.96 -7.39
CA VAL A 123 -13.02 8.41 -8.15
C VAL A 123 -14.31 8.00 -7.45
N ILE A 124 -14.43 6.75 -7.00
CA ILE A 124 -15.68 6.21 -6.43
C ILE A 124 -15.81 6.53 -4.93
N GLY A 125 -14.69 6.65 -4.22
CA GLY A 125 -14.65 6.88 -2.77
C GLY A 125 -15.58 7.98 -2.27
N PRO A 126 -15.53 9.22 -2.82
CA PRO A 126 -16.39 10.31 -2.39
C PRO A 126 -17.89 9.97 -2.45
N TRP A 127 -18.32 9.39 -3.57
CA TRP A 127 -19.72 9.04 -3.81
C TRP A 127 -20.17 7.86 -2.95
N LEU A 128 -19.30 6.88 -2.75
CA LEU A 128 -19.57 5.75 -1.87
C LEU A 128 -19.74 6.20 -0.42
N VAL A 129 -18.84 7.06 0.07
CA VAL A 129 -18.94 7.59 1.43
C VAL A 129 -20.21 8.43 1.60
N LEU A 130 -20.57 9.25 0.62
CA LEU A 130 -21.84 10.01 0.63
C LEU A 130 -23.06 9.09 0.68
N LEU A 131 -23.11 8.05 -0.16
CA LEU A 131 -24.20 7.07 -0.14
C LEU A 131 -24.30 6.35 1.21
N MET A 132 -23.14 6.03 1.81
CA MET A 132 -23.08 5.41 3.14
C MET A 132 -23.52 6.35 4.25
N GLU A 133 -23.25 7.66 4.12
CA GLU A 133 -23.75 8.70 5.04
C GLU A 133 -25.28 8.77 4.96
N MET A 134 -25.83 8.92 3.75
CA MET A 134 -27.29 8.92 3.55
C MET A 134 -27.97 7.65 4.07
N ALA A 135 -27.38 6.48 3.80
CA ALA A 135 -27.90 5.20 4.26
C ALA A 135 -27.81 5.05 5.78
N SER A 136 -26.71 5.47 6.41
CA SER A 136 -26.51 5.39 7.86
C SER A 136 -27.46 6.33 8.60
N THR A 137 -27.64 7.55 8.08
CA THR A 137 -28.60 8.51 8.63
C THR A 137 -30.02 7.97 8.56
N ARG A 138 -30.41 7.35 7.44
CA ARG A 138 -31.78 6.82 7.25
C ARG A 138 -32.05 5.52 8.02
N LEU A 139 -31.07 4.62 8.10
CA LEU A 139 -31.27 3.27 8.68
C LEU A 139 -30.91 3.18 10.15
N LEU A 140 -29.91 3.96 10.60
CA LEU A 140 -29.35 3.87 11.95
C LEU A 140 -29.48 5.19 12.75
N GLY A 141 -29.86 6.29 12.11
CA GLY A 141 -29.90 7.61 12.74
C GLY A 141 -28.52 8.18 13.08
N ILE A 142 -27.46 7.66 12.44
CA ILE A 142 -26.07 8.06 12.68
C ILE A 142 -25.61 8.96 11.54
N THR A 143 -25.26 10.21 11.86
CA THR A 143 -24.65 11.16 10.91
C THR A 143 -23.14 11.22 11.13
N PHE A 144 -22.39 11.54 10.08
CA PHE A 144 -20.94 11.76 10.16
C PHE A 144 -20.46 12.73 9.09
N GLU A 145 -19.31 13.36 9.32
CA GLU A 145 -18.72 14.30 8.35
C GLU A 145 -18.03 13.52 7.21
N THR A 146 -18.62 13.55 6.01
CA THR A 146 -18.12 12.85 4.81
C THR A 146 -16.65 13.17 4.50
N MET A 147 -16.24 14.45 4.60
CA MET A 147 -14.85 14.85 4.33
C MET A 147 -13.87 14.28 5.38
N ALA A 148 -14.31 14.08 6.63
CA ALA A 148 -13.49 13.45 7.65
C ALA A 148 -13.17 11.98 7.28
N VAL A 149 -14.17 11.23 6.83
CA VAL A 149 -13.98 9.85 6.35
C VAL A 149 -13.12 9.80 5.08
N MET A 150 -13.38 10.68 4.12
CA MET A 150 -12.60 10.74 2.87
C MET A 150 -11.13 11.07 3.11
N SER A 151 -10.86 12.05 3.98
CA SER A 151 -9.49 12.41 4.36
C SER A 151 -8.80 11.27 5.10
N ALA A 152 -9.47 10.61 6.04
CA ALA A 152 -8.96 9.43 6.72
C ALA A 152 -8.63 8.28 5.74
N LEU A 153 -9.52 7.99 4.78
CA LEU A 153 -9.29 6.99 3.73
C LEU A 153 -8.06 7.34 2.87
N MET A 154 -7.90 8.61 2.49
CA MET A 154 -6.78 9.07 1.67
C MET A 154 -5.45 9.03 2.44
N VAL A 155 -5.46 9.38 3.72
CA VAL A 155 -4.32 9.25 4.64
C VAL A 155 -3.94 7.77 4.81
N GLY A 156 -4.93 6.91 5.07
CA GLY A 156 -4.75 5.47 5.19
C GLY A 156 -4.18 4.84 3.92
N TYR A 157 -4.69 5.23 2.74
CA TYR A 157 -4.15 4.80 1.46
C TYR A 157 -2.69 5.25 1.28
N SER A 158 -2.35 6.50 1.61
CA SER A 158 -0.96 6.98 1.54
C SER A 158 -0.05 6.18 2.47
N MET A 159 -0.48 5.89 3.71
CA MET A 159 0.28 5.06 4.65
C MET A 159 0.44 3.63 4.13
N GLY A 160 -0.65 3.01 3.68
CA GLY A 160 -0.68 1.65 3.15
C GLY A 160 0.21 1.50 1.92
N GLU A 161 0.10 2.40 0.94
CA GLU A 161 0.98 2.38 -0.23
C GLU A 161 2.44 2.60 0.15
N GLY A 162 2.73 3.44 1.14
CA GLY A 162 4.08 3.66 1.65
C GLY A 162 4.70 2.37 2.18
N ILE A 163 4.02 1.72 3.14
CA ILE A 163 4.46 0.44 3.73
C ILE A 163 4.46 -0.68 2.67
N GLY A 164 3.50 -0.67 1.74
CA GLY A 164 3.41 -1.64 0.64
C GLY A 164 4.63 -1.63 -0.29
N ARG A 165 5.40 -0.54 -0.35
CA ARG A 165 6.66 -0.52 -1.12
C ARG A 165 7.74 -1.43 -0.52
N LEU A 166 7.64 -1.81 0.75
CA LEU A 166 8.52 -2.83 1.32
C LEU A 166 8.34 -4.18 0.63
N ALA A 167 7.10 -4.52 0.24
CA ALA A 167 6.83 -5.68 -0.60
C ALA A 167 7.59 -5.57 -1.94
N CYS A 168 7.52 -4.40 -2.59
CA CYS A 168 8.23 -4.16 -3.84
C CYS A 168 9.76 -4.31 -3.71
N ILE A 169 10.36 -3.84 -2.61
CA ILE A 169 11.80 -3.98 -2.35
C ILE A 169 12.17 -5.44 -2.08
N SER A 170 11.35 -6.17 -1.33
CA SER A 170 11.56 -7.59 -1.07
C SER A 170 11.53 -8.42 -2.38
N PHE A 171 10.53 -8.20 -3.22
CA PHE A 171 10.37 -8.94 -4.48
C PHE A 171 11.31 -8.44 -5.60
N GLY A 172 11.78 -7.21 -5.50
CA GLY A 172 12.57 -6.56 -6.53
C GLY A 172 11.73 -6.13 -7.73
N CYS A 173 10.55 -5.52 -7.50
CA CYS A 173 9.71 -4.91 -8.55
C CYS A 173 9.59 -3.39 -8.39
N CYS A 174 9.05 -2.71 -9.42
CA CYS A 174 8.91 -1.24 -9.44
C CYS A 174 10.25 -0.50 -9.26
N TYR A 175 11.36 -1.13 -9.64
CA TYR A 175 12.70 -0.58 -9.52
C TYR A 175 12.96 0.52 -10.56
N GLY A 176 13.87 1.42 -10.21
CA GLY A 176 14.34 2.49 -11.09
C GLY A 176 15.24 1.99 -12.21
N ARG A 177 15.65 2.93 -13.07
CA ARG A 177 16.76 2.72 -13.99
C ARG A 177 18.09 2.61 -13.24
N PRO A 178 19.09 1.91 -13.82
CA PRO A 178 20.46 1.96 -13.35
C PRO A 178 20.94 3.41 -13.18
N MET A 179 21.70 3.69 -12.11
CA MET A 179 22.08 5.05 -11.75
C MET A 179 22.94 5.73 -12.83
N ASP A 180 23.75 4.98 -13.56
CA ASP A 180 24.52 5.41 -14.73
C ASP A 180 23.64 5.88 -15.91
N ARG A 181 22.39 5.42 -15.98
CA ARG A 181 21.41 5.77 -17.02
C ARG A 181 20.36 6.79 -16.55
N MET A 182 20.51 7.33 -15.35
CA MET A 182 19.60 8.36 -14.83
C MET A 182 19.87 9.74 -15.42
N PRO A 183 18.90 10.67 -15.41
CA PRO A 183 19.14 12.06 -15.80
C PRO A 183 20.25 12.71 -14.95
N PRO A 184 21.08 13.63 -15.49
CA PRO A 184 22.22 14.22 -14.78
C PRO A 184 21.85 14.87 -13.44
N VAL A 185 20.66 15.49 -13.36
CA VAL A 185 20.15 16.09 -12.12
C VAL A 185 19.95 15.03 -11.04
N VAL A 186 19.38 13.88 -11.38
CA VAL A 186 19.16 12.77 -10.43
C VAL A 186 20.49 12.17 -10.00
N GLN A 187 21.43 12.00 -10.93
CA GLN A 187 22.77 11.51 -10.61
C GLN A 187 23.51 12.45 -9.65
N ARG A 188 23.41 13.77 -9.84
CA ARG A 188 24.11 14.76 -9.02
C ARG A 188 23.55 14.87 -7.61
N TYR A 189 22.22 14.95 -7.45
CA TYR A 189 21.60 15.25 -6.16
C TYR A 189 21.09 14.01 -5.40
N PHE A 190 20.87 12.89 -6.09
CA PHE A 190 20.25 11.69 -5.52
C PHE A 190 21.07 10.41 -5.73
N SER A 191 22.39 10.52 -5.96
CA SER A 191 23.30 9.38 -6.05
C SER A 191 23.29 8.47 -4.82
N TRP A 192 22.97 9.02 -3.65
CA TRP A 192 22.85 8.30 -2.39
C TRP A 192 21.59 7.42 -2.32
N ALA A 193 20.54 7.73 -3.07
CA ALA A 193 19.25 7.02 -3.04
C ALA A 193 19.28 5.79 -3.97
N THR A 194 20.10 4.80 -3.63
CA THR A 194 20.28 3.58 -4.42
C THR A 194 19.95 2.30 -3.66
N LEU A 195 19.50 1.29 -4.38
CA LEU A 195 19.35 -0.09 -3.92
C LEU A 195 20.14 -1.01 -4.83
N THR A 196 20.76 -2.03 -4.24
CA THR A 196 21.44 -3.12 -4.96
C THR A 196 20.75 -4.41 -4.59
N TYR A 197 20.18 -5.08 -5.59
CA TYR A 197 19.45 -6.33 -5.40
C TYR A 197 20.38 -7.53 -5.60
N SER A 198 20.17 -8.60 -4.84
CA SER A 198 20.86 -9.88 -5.03
C SER A 198 19.89 -11.05 -4.99
N GLY A 199 20.20 -12.09 -5.78
CA GLY A 199 19.41 -13.33 -5.88
C GLY A 199 18.67 -13.45 -7.21
N ASN A 200 18.80 -14.61 -7.84
CA ASN A 200 18.27 -14.89 -9.17
C ASN A 200 16.74 -14.94 -9.21
N THR A 201 16.11 -15.21 -8.07
CA THR A 201 14.66 -15.29 -7.95
C THR A 201 13.98 -13.92 -8.00
N LYS A 202 14.70 -12.81 -7.82
CA LYS A 202 14.09 -11.46 -7.78
C LYS A 202 13.70 -11.01 -9.17
N LYS A 203 12.58 -10.26 -9.27
CA LYS A 203 12.06 -9.80 -10.58
C LYS A 203 13.08 -9.02 -11.39
N ILE A 204 13.83 -8.14 -10.74
CA ILE A 204 14.89 -7.38 -11.40
C ILE A 204 15.99 -8.26 -12.03
N ALA A 205 16.28 -9.42 -11.44
CA ALA A 205 17.31 -10.35 -11.93
C ALA A 205 16.81 -11.10 -13.17
N TYR A 206 15.65 -11.76 -13.09
CA TYR A 206 15.15 -12.58 -14.20
C TYR A 206 14.49 -11.78 -15.33
N ALA A 207 14.01 -10.56 -15.08
CA ALA A 207 13.33 -9.76 -16.11
C ALA A 207 14.30 -8.88 -16.93
N HIS A 208 15.37 -8.36 -16.32
CA HIS A 208 16.30 -7.45 -17.00
C HIS A 208 17.78 -7.66 -16.66
N HIS A 209 18.15 -8.67 -15.87
CA HIS A 209 19.54 -8.98 -15.52
C HIS A 209 20.29 -7.76 -14.93
N LEU A 210 19.62 -7.09 -13.98
CA LEU A 210 20.13 -5.91 -13.28
C LEU A 210 20.48 -6.17 -11.81
N ASP A 211 20.55 -7.43 -11.38
CA ASP A 211 21.08 -7.78 -10.07
C ASP A 211 22.56 -7.37 -9.94
N GLY A 212 22.99 -7.05 -8.72
CA GLY A 212 24.33 -6.51 -8.44
C GLY A 212 24.58 -5.06 -8.89
N LYS A 213 23.70 -4.45 -9.69
CA LYS A 213 23.84 -3.05 -10.13
C LYS A 213 23.22 -2.07 -9.14
N LYS A 214 23.77 -0.86 -9.09
CA LYS A 214 23.20 0.27 -8.31
C LYS A 214 22.01 0.85 -9.06
N ILE A 215 20.82 0.64 -8.50
CA ILE A 215 19.56 1.07 -9.09
C ILE A 215 18.97 2.19 -8.26
N PHE A 216 18.36 3.19 -8.92
CA PHE A 216 17.67 4.24 -8.19
C PHE A 216 16.50 3.70 -7.36
N ALA A 217 16.46 4.08 -6.09
CA ALA A 217 15.62 3.50 -5.05
C ALA A 217 14.16 4.01 -5.06
N ILE A 218 13.50 4.00 -6.21
CA ILE A 218 12.10 4.46 -6.36
C ILE A 218 11.17 3.92 -5.26
N PRO A 219 11.11 2.61 -4.97
CA PRO A 219 10.21 2.13 -3.92
C PRO A 219 10.56 2.65 -2.52
N ALA A 220 11.84 2.87 -2.21
CA ALA A 220 12.24 3.44 -0.92
C ALA A 220 11.87 4.94 -0.84
N VAL A 221 12.13 5.71 -1.89
CA VAL A 221 11.71 7.13 -1.96
C VAL A 221 10.19 7.24 -1.85
N THR A 222 9.46 6.37 -2.54
CA THR A 222 8.00 6.30 -2.47
C THR A 222 7.52 5.98 -1.05
N ALA A 223 8.14 5.01 -0.38
CA ALA A 223 7.80 4.64 1.00
C ALA A 223 7.93 5.84 1.94
N VAL A 224 9.06 6.54 1.89
CA VAL A 224 9.31 7.71 2.74
C VAL A 224 8.36 8.84 2.42
N LEU A 225 8.20 9.19 1.14
CA LEU A 225 7.37 10.31 0.72
C LEU A 225 5.90 10.11 1.08
N TYR A 226 5.36 8.91 0.83
CA TYR A 226 3.95 8.61 1.11
C TYR A 226 3.67 8.49 2.61
N THR A 227 4.58 7.90 3.38
CA THR A 227 4.47 7.85 4.83
C THR A 227 4.58 9.24 5.44
N ALA A 228 5.50 10.10 4.97
CA ALA A 228 5.58 11.49 5.41
C ALA A 228 4.31 12.27 5.10
N GLY A 229 3.76 12.11 3.88
CA GLY A 229 2.47 12.69 3.50
C GLY A 229 1.32 12.20 4.38
N ALA A 230 1.29 10.90 4.70
CA ALA A 230 0.29 10.32 5.60
C ALA A 230 0.42 10.83 7.04
N LEU A 231 1.63 11.00 7.57
CA LEU A 231 1.87 11.57 8.90
C LEU A 231 1.43 13.04 8.97
N ALA A 232 1.77 13.84 7.96
CA ALA A 232 1.30 15.22 7.85
C ALA A 232 -0.23 15.30 7.71
N GLY A 233 -0.82 14.43 6.86
CA GLY A 233 -2.26 14.32 6.71
C GLY A 233 -2.96 13.88 8.01
N THR A 234 -2.35 12.96 8.76
CA THR A 234 -2.85 12.53 10.09
C THR A 234 -2.93 13.72 11.05
N LEU A 235 -1.88 14.56 11.12
CA LEU A 235 -1.92 15.78 11.94
C LEU A 235 -3.05 16.72 11.51
N LEU A 236 -3.19 16.96 10.21
CA LEU A 236 -4.23 17.83 9.67
C LEU A 236 -5.63 17.30 9.99
N VAL A 237 -5.88 15.99 9.84
CA VAL A 237 -7.16 15.37 10.23
C VAL A 237 -7.42 15.54 11.72
N LEU A 238 -6.42 15.30 12.58
CA LEU A 238 -6.56 15.48 14.03
C LEU A 238 -6.78 16.95 14.45
N GLU A 239 -6.37 17.90 13.62
CA GLU A 239 -6.67 19.34 13.78
C GLU A 239 -8.02 19.76 13.17
N GLY A 240 -8.82 18.83 12.64
CA GLY A 240 -10.08 19.11 11.95
C GLY A 240 -9.90 19.68 10.53
N LYS A 241 -8.68 19.76 10.00
CA LYS A 241 -8.37 20.26 8.66
C LYS A 241 -8.50 19.15 7.60
N TYR A 242 -9.70 18.58 7.46
CA TYR A 242 -9.94 17.41 6.62
C TYR A 242 -9.69 17.65 5.12
N ALA A 243 -10.19 18.77 4.57
CA ALA A 243 -10.01 19.12 3.16
C ALA A 243 -8.51 19.27 2.77
N PRO A 244 -7.69 20.05 3.51
CA PRO A 244 -6.24 20.09 3.29
C PRO A 244 -5.57 18.73 3.42
N ALA A 245 -5.96 17.90 4.39
CA ALA A 245 -5.39 16.57 4.59
C ALA A 245 -5.63 15.66 3.38
N TYR A 246 -6.87 15.63 2.89
CA TYR A 246 -7.27 14.88 1.70
C TYR A 246 -6.45 15.31 0.48
N PHE A 247 -6.40 16.61 0.20
CA PHE A 247 -5.72 17.14 -0.97
C PHE A 247 -4.19 16.94 -0.89
N LEU A 248 -3.58 17.15 0.28
CA LEU A 248 -2.15 16.91 0.48
C LEU A 248 -1.78 15.46 0.17
N CYS A 249 -2.49 14.49 0.76
CA CYS A 249 -2.21 13.08 0.54
C CYS A 249 -2.43 12.69 -0.93
N LEU A 250 -3.47 13.23 -1.56
CA LEU A 250 -3.74 12.99 -2.98
C LEU A 250 -2.65 13.58 -3.87
N LEU A 251 -2.27 14.84 -3.65
CA LEU A 251 -1.23 15.50 -4.43
C LEU A 251 0.12 14.79 -4.30
N VAL A 252 0.51 14.43 -3.07
CA VAL A 252 1.75 13.69 -2.81
C VAL A 252 1.72 12.33 -3.51
N THR A 253 0.63 11.57 -3.37
CA THR A 253 0.56 10.23 -3.97
C THR A 253 0.53 10.28 -5.48
N GLN A 254 -0.35 11.09 -6.07
CA GLN A 254 -0.59 11.14 -7.51
C GLN A 254 0.50 11.91 -8.25
N GLY A 255 0.97 13.02 -7.70
CA GLY A 255 2.10 13.78 -8.25
C GLY A 255 3.37 12.94 -8.30
N TRP A 256 3.70 12.22 -7.22
CA TRP A 256 4.84 11.31 -7.23
C TRP A 256 4.62 10.10 -8.15
N ARG A 257 3.40 9.57 -8.26
CA ARG A 257 3.11 8.47 -9.18
C ARG A 257 3.40 8.87 -10.63
N PHE A 258 3.01 10.08 -11.01
CA PHE A 258 3.32 10.64 -12.32
C PHE A 258 4.83 10.78 -12.54
N LEU A 259 5.55 11.39 -11.59
CA LEU A 259 6.98 11.68 -11.68
C LEU A 259 7.86 10.41 -11.65
N SER A 260 7.58 9.50 -10.71
CA SER A 260 8.38 8.29 -10.49
C SER A 260 8.36 7.33 -11.67
N GLU A 261 7.28 7.33 -12.46
CA GLU A 261 7.17 6.48 -13.65
C GLU A 261 8.22 6.85 -14.72
N PHE A 262 8.58 8.13 -14.85
CA PHE A 262 9.69 8.54 -15.74
C PHE A 262 11.04 7.99 -15.27
N LEU A 263 11.19 7.64 -14.00
CA LEU A 263 12.44 7.12 -13.44
C LEU A 263 12.49 5.59 -13.45
N ARG A 264 11.37 4.90 -13.71
CA ARG A 264 11.29 3.43 -13.66
C ARG A 264 11.97 2.77 -14.85
N ALA A 265 12.57 1.61 -14.60
CA ALA A 265 12.96 0.66 -15.65
C ALA A 265 11.90 -0.42 -15.87
N ASP A 266 11.14 -0.77 -14.82
CA ASP A 266 10.01 -1.70 -14.87
C ASP A 266 8.77 -1.04 -15.50
N PHE A 267 8.90 -0.62 -16.75
CA PHE A 267 7.87 0.14 -17.47
C PHE A 267 6.79 -0.79 -18.03
N ARG A 268 5.51 -0.46 -17.80
CA ARG A 268 4.36 -1.24 -18.30
C ARG A 268 3.77 -0.57 -19.56
N GLY A 269 4.37 -0.82 -20.72
CA GLY A 269 3.86 -0.41 -22.06
C GLY A 269 4.96 0.17 -22.96
N ASP A 270 4.68 0.44 -24.24
CA ASP A 270 5.64 1.05 -25.19
C ASP A 270 5.44 2.56 -25.42
N ARG A 271 4.55 3.20 -24.66
CA ARG A 271 4.19 4.62 -24.86
C ARG A 271 5.09 5.54 -24.03
N ARG A 272 5.37 6.75 -24.54
CA ARG A 272 6.15 7.78 -23.81
C ARG A 272 5.47 8.24 -22.50
N ILE A 273 4.14 8.17 -22.43
CA ILE A 273 3.34 8.42 -21.24
C ILE A 273 2.41 7.22 -21.05
N SER A 274 2.43 6.61 -19.88
CA SER A 274 1.58 5.47 -19.54
C SER A 274 0.15 5.91 -19.25
N VAL A 275 -0.83 5.02 -19.50
CA VAL A 275 -2.24 5.27 -19.17
C VAL A 275 -2.39 5.59 -17.67
N TYR A 276 -1.60 4.93 -16.83
CA TYR A 276 -1.59 5.16 -15.38
C TYR A 276 -1.09 6.57 -15.00
N GLN A 277 -0.15 7.15 -15.75
CA GLN A 277 0.29 8.53 -15.53
C GLN A 277 -0.85 9.52 -15.82
N ILE A 278 -1.57 9.33 -16.93
CA ILE A 278 -2.73 10.17 -17.27
C ILE A 278 -3.81 10.04 -16.20
N MET A 279 -4.14 8.80 -15.81
CA MET A 279 -5.11 8.54 -14.74
C MET A 279 -4.73 9.23 -13.43
N SER A 280 -3.45 9.17 -13.03
CA SER A 280 -2.99 9.88 -11.82
C SER A 280 -3.11 11.40 -11.96
N LEU A 281 -2.77 11.98 -13.11
CA LEU A 281 -2.84 13.43 -13.30
C LEU A 281 -4.29 13.93 -13.28
N LEU A 282 -5.22 13.18 -13.88
CA LEU A 282 -6.66 13.50 -13.90
C LEU A 282 -7.31 13.49 -12.51
N THR A 283 -6.76 12.73 -11.56
CA THR A 283 -7.31 12.72 -10.18
C THR A 283 -7.05 14.02 -9.42
N ILE A 284 -6.06 14.84 -9.81
CA ILE A 284 -5.77 16.12 -9.14
C ILE A 284 -6.87 17.17 -9.38
N PRO A 285 -7.27 17.51 -10.63
CA PRO A 285 -8.38 18.43 -10.84
C PRO A 285 -9.71 17.86 -10.34
N TYR A 286 -9.90 16.54 -10.41
CA TYR A 286 -11.05 15.88 -9.79
C TYR A 286 -11.08 16.10 -8.26
N ALA A 287 -9.94 15.98 -7.58
CA ALA A 287 -9.85 16.23 -6.15
C ALA A 287 -10.24 17.67 -5.81
N LEU A 288 -9.80 18.65 -6.60
CA LEU A 288 -10.19 20.06 -6.41
C LEU A 288 -11.70 20.24 -6.54
N LEU A 289 -12.34 19.59 -7.51
CA LEU A 289 -13.80 19.59 -7.64
C LEU A 289 -14.48 18.99 -6.40
N ILE A 290 -13.95 17.87 -5.90
CA ILE A 290 -14.47 17.20 -4.70
C ILE A 290 -14.37 18.09 -3.46
N LEU A 291 -13.31 18.89 -3.31
CA LEU A 291 -13.21 19.85 -2.20
C LEU A 291 -14.33 20.90 -2.23
N LEU A 292 -14.81 21.28 -3.41
CA LEU A 292 -15.91 22.23 -3.57
C LEU A 292 -17.27 21.59 -3.28
N LEU A 293 -17.44 20.32 -3.65
CA LEU A 293 -18.70 19.59 -3.48
C LEU A 293 -18.96 19.14 -2.03
N PHE A 294 -17.89 18.95 -1.25
CA PHE A 294 -17.95 18.40 0.10
C PHE A 294 -17.29 19.36 1.11
N PRO A 295 -17.96 20.47 1.48
CA PRO A 295 -17.43 21.41 2.45
C PRO A 295 -17.24 20.74 3.82
N SER A 296 -16.20 21.15 4.53
CA SER A 296 -15.85 20.63 5.84
C SER A 296 -16.19 21.64 6.93
N THR A 297 -16.83 21.16 8.00
CA THR A 297 -17.17 21.95 9.19
C THR A 297 -16.01 22.09 10.17
N GLY A 298 -14.99 21.23 10.05
CA GLY A 298 -13.71 21.41 10.73
C GLY A 298 -13.73 21.17 12.23
N THR A 299 -14.56 20.24 12.71
CA THR A 299 -14.56 19.88 14.14
C THR A 299 -13.30 19.08 14.49
N GLY A 300 -12.59 19.49 15.55
CA GLY A 300 -11.36 18.84 15.98
C GLY A 300 -11.62 17.38 16.41
N ALA A 301 -10.72 16.48 16.01
CA ALA A 301 -10.85 15.04 16.28
C ALA A 301 -10.16 14.65 17.61
N ASP A 302 -10.81 13.79 18.40
CA ASP A 302 -10.26 13.26 19.64
C ASP A 302 -9.53 11.93 19.41
N ILE A 303 -8.20 11.98 19.36
CA ILE A 303 -7.35 10.81 19.17
C ILE A 303 -7.61 9.71 20.21
N ARG A 304 -8.05 10.04 21.43
CA ARG A 304 -8.34 9.06 22.47
C ARG A 304 -9.52 8.18 22.08
N ALA A 305 -10.58 8.76 21.53
CA ALA A 305 -11.72 8.02 21.03
C ALA A 305 -11.31 7.03 19.92
N GLY A 306 -10.46 7.47 18.99
CA GLY A 306 -9.89 6.62 17.95
C GLY A 306 -9.06 5.44 18.48
N LEU A 307 -8.20 5.69 19.48
CA LEU A 307 -7.39 4.66 20.12
C LEU A 307 -8.23 3.68 20.94
N HIS A 308 -9.28 4.16 21.62
CA HIS A 308 -10.23 3.29 22.32
C HIS A 308 -10.99 2.37 21.35
N ALA A 309 -11.39 2.88 20.17
CA ALA A 309 -12.03 2.07 19.14
C ALA A 309 -11.12 0.93 18.64
N PHE A 310 -9.82 1.20 18.49
CA PHE A 310 -8.84 0.17 18.11
C PHE A 310 -8.73 -0.98 19.14
N TRP A 311 -8.93 -0.68 20.42
CA TRP A 311 -8.85 -1.66 21.51
C TRP A 311 -10.07 -2.55 21.70
N ASN A 312 -11.07 -2.43 20.81
CA ASN A 312 -12.17 -3.37 20.75
C ASN A 312 -11.70 -4.73 20.20
N PRO A 313 -11.93 -5.87 20.89
CA PRO A 313 -11.54 -7.19 20.41
C PRO A 313 -12.08 -7.55 19.03
N ALA A 314 -13.30 -7.10 18.70
CA ALA A 314 -13.91 -7.36 17.39
C ALA A 314 -13.12 -6.68 16.25
N VAL A 315 -12.53 -5.51 16.50
CA VAL A 315 -11.66 -4.81 15.55
C VAL A 315 -10.38 -5.59 15.32
N ILE A 316 -9.75 -6.06 16.39
CA ILE A 316 -8.50 -6.82 16.31
C ILE A 316 -8.74 -8.09 15.48
N LEU A 317 -9.82 -8.83 15.76
CA LEU A 317 -10.21 -10.01 14.99
C LEU A 317 -10.51 -9.67 13.53
N PHE A 318 -11.23 -8.58 13.26
CA PHE A 318 -11.49 -8.11 11.89
C PHE A 318 -10.19 -7.83 11.12
N LEU A 319 -9.24 -7.12 11.74
CA LEU A 319 -7.93 -6.84 11.16
C LEU A 319 -7.12 -8.12 10.91
N GLN A 320 -7.14 -9.08 11.83
CA GLN A 320 -6.48 -10.38 11.65
C GLN A 320 -7.08 -11.17 10.48
N VAL A 321 -8.40 -11.20 10.35
CA VAL A 321 -9.08 -11.86 9.21
C VAL A 321 -8.69 -11.17 7.90
N LEU A 322 -8.71 -9.84 7.84
CA LEU A 322 -8.25 -9.10 6.67
C LEU A 322 -6.79 -9.41 6.32
N TRP A 323 -5.92 -9.49 7.33
CA TRP A 323 -4.51 -9.83 7.15
C TRP A 323 -4.36 -11.23 6.54
N ILE A 324 -5.05 -12.23 7.09
CA ILE A 324 -4.97 -13.63 6.63
C ILE A 324 -5.45 -13.70 5.17
N ILE A 325 -6.60 -13.10 4.85
CA ILE A 325 -7.14 -13.10 3.49
C ILE A 325 -6.14 -12.46 2.53
N MET A 326 -5.58 -11.30 2.88
CA MET A 326 -4.63 -10.59 2.02
C MET A 326 -3.31 -11.36 1.85
N PHE A 327 -2.80 -11.97 2.93
CA PHE A 327 -1.58 -12.76 2.89
C PHE A 327 -1.76 -14.03 2.05
N LEU A 328 -2.87 -14.76 2.21
CA LEU A 328 -3.15 -15.95 1.39
C LEU A 328 -3.33 -15.60 -0.09
N ARG A 329 -3.93 -14.44 -0.38
CA ARG A 329 -4.16 -13.98 -1.76
C ARG A 329 -2.89 -13.48 -2.45
N THR A 330 -2.00 -12.80 -1.73
CA THR A 330 -0.82 -12.13 -2.33
C THR A 330 0.52 -12.72 -1.94
N GLY A 331 0.56 -13.62 -0.96
CA GLY A 331 1.78 -14.26 -0.45
C GLY A 331 2.18 -15.52 -1.21
N ARG A 332 1.22 -16.18 -1.85
CA ARG A 332 1.48 -17.35 -2.70
C ARG A 332 2.20 -16.89 -3.96
N SER A 333 3.39 -17.45 -4.21
CA SER A 333 4.14 -17.16 -5.42
C SER A 333 3.60 -17.97 -6.58
N ASP A 334 3.16 -17.31 -7.64
CA ASP A 334 2.82 -17.94 -8.92
C ASP A 334 4.02 -18.02 -9.89
N VAL A 335 5.12 -17.34 -9.57
CA VAL A 335 6.29 -17.19 -10.46
C VAL A 335 7.48 -18.02 -10.00
N THR A 336 7.62 -18.27 -8.69
CA THR A 336 8.75 -19.04 -8.15
C THR A 336 8.30 -20.39 -7.61
N GLY A 337 8.98 -21.45 -8.02
CA GLY A 337 8.81 -22.80 -7.49
C GLY A 337 9.92 -23.20 -6.51
N SER A 338 9.71 -24.26 -5.75
CA SER A 338 10.76 -24.93 -4.97
C SER A 338 10.62 -26.44 -5.06
N ALA A 339 11.74 -27.15 -4.88
CA ALA A 339 11.80 -28.59 -4.70
C ALA A 339 12.36 -28.90 -3.31
N LEU A 340 11.67 -29.74 -2.55
CA LEU A 340 11.99 -30.07 -1.16
C LEU A 340 12.32 -31.56 -1.05
N SER A 341 13.37 -31.90 -0.29
CA SER A 341 13.69 -33.28 0.07
C SER A 341 13.63 -33.42 1.59
N PHE A 342 12.95 -34.47 2.06
CA PHE A 342 12.89 -34.81 3.48
C PHE A 342 13.69 -36.07 3.71
N HIS A 343 14.54 -36.06 4.73
CA HIS A 343 15.32 -37.21 5.14
C HIS A 343 15.26 -37.38 6.66
N VAL A 344 15.51 -38.60 7.10
CA VAL A 344 15.55 -38.94 8.52
C VAL A 344 17.00 -38.85 8.99
N HIS A 345 17.25 -38.12 10.08
CA HIS A 345 18.54 -38.11 10.77
C HIS A 345 18.71 -39.42 11.55
N ARG A 346 19.31 -40.42 10.87
CA ARG A 346 19.52 -41.78 11.39
C ARG A 346 20.33 -41.81 12.69
N ASP A 347 21.18 -40.81 12.92
CA ASP A 347 21.99 -40.61 14.12
C ASP A 347 21.18 -40.24 15.37
N ARG A 348 19.87 -39.97 15.24
CA ARG A 348 18.99 -39.55 16.33
C ARG A 348 17.85 -40.54 16.62
N ILE A 349 17.93 -41.77 16.11
CA ILE A 349 16.92 -42.83 16.27
C ILE A 349 17.58 -44.08 16.85
#